data_AF-A0A943XTC2-F1
#
_entry.id   AF-A0A943XTC2-F1
#
_cell.length_a   1.000
_cell.length_b   1.000
_cell.length_c   1.000
_cell.angle_alpha   90.00
_cell.angle_beta   90.00
_cell.angle_gamma   90.00
#
_symmetry.space_group_name_H-M   'P 1'
#
loop_
_entity.id
_entity.type
_entity.pdbx_description
1 polymer ?
#
loop_
_entity_poly.entity_id
_entity_poly.type
_entity_poly.pdbx_seq_one_letter_code
_entity_poly.pdbx_strand_id
1 'polypeptide(L)' 'MFRIDKRLYGANISRTVRFPEKLFECLSQLAQENGISFNFLVLQCCSYALENMKKEQ' A
#
# COMPACT_ATOMS: atom_id res chain seq x y z
N MET A 1 9.57 8.19 -7.24
CA MET A 1 8.90 8.96 -6.17
C MET A 1 7.51 8.39 -6.02
N PHE A 2 7.12 8.00 -4.80
CA PHE A 2 5.80 7.44 -4.52
C PHE A 2 4.72 8.51 -4.75
N ARG A 3 3.69 8.19 -5.52
CA ARG A 3 2.57 9.08 -5.83
C ARG A 3 1.26 8.34 -5.57
N ILE A 4 0.31 9.02 -4.96
CA ILE A 4 -1.00 8.45 -4.64
C ILE A 4 -1.85 8.38 -5.92
N ASP A 5 -2.14 7.17 -6.43
CA ASP A 5 -2.94 6.95 -7.63
C ASP A 5 -4.41 6.62 -7.31
N LYS A 6 -5.35 7.44 -7.81
CA LYS A 6 -6.78 7.25 -7.58
C LYS A 6 -7.41 6.07 -8.33
N ARG A 7 -6.68 5.37 -9.20
CA ARG A 7 -7.17 4.17 -9.91
C ARG A 7 -7.35 2.94 -9.03
N LEU A 8 -6.75 2.94 -7.83
CA LEU A 8 -6.90 1.86 -6.84
C LEU A 8 -8.12 2.01 -5.92
N TYR A 9 -8.92 3.07 -6.09
CA TYR A 9 -10.21 3.19 -5.38
C TYR A 9 -11.20 2.17 -5.96
N GLY A 10 -11.84 1.38 -5.09
CA GLY A 10 -12.79 0.33 -5.49
C GLY A 10 -12.25 -1.11 -5.45
N ALA A 11 -11.19 -1.37 -4.68
CA ALA A 11 -10.76 -2.74 -4.39
C ALA A 11 -11.79 -3.46 -3.50
N ASN A 12 -12.48 -4.47 -4.06
CA ASN A 12 -13.64 -5.11 -3.44
C ASN A 12 -13.39 -6.57 -3.00
N ILE A 13 -12.20 -7.11 -3.22
CA ILE A 13 -11.84 -8.48 -2.84
C ILE A 13 -11.12 -8.44 -1.49
N SER A 14 -11.77 -8.93 -0.43
CA SER A 14 -11.16 -9.00 0.90
C SER A 14 -10.07 -10.07 0.98
N ARG A 15 -8.92 -9.68 1.54
CA ARG A 15 -7.77 -10.56 1.79
C ARG A 15 -7.14 -10.22 3.13
N THR A 16 -6.88 -11.24 3.94
CA THR A 16 -6.19 -11.11 5.23
C THR A 16 -4.70 -11.39 5.04
N VAL A 17 -3.86 -10.46 5.46
CA VAL A 17 -2.40 -10.60 5.50
C VAL A 17 -1.89 -10.26 6.90
N ARG A 18 -0.81 -10.92 7.33
CA ARG A 18 -0.19 -10.67 8.64
C ARG A 18 1.06 -9.80 8.46
N PHE A 19 1.16 -8.74 9.24
CA PHE A 19 2.30 -7.82 9.26
C PHE A 19 3.11 -8.02 10.54
N PRO A 20 4.45 -7.88 10.47
CA PRO A 20 5.25 -7.62 11.66
C PRO A 20 4.80 -6.33 12.35
N GLU A 21 4.79 -6.32 13.68
CA GLU A 21 4.28 -5.21 14.51
C GLU A 21 4.84 -3.84 14.09
N LYS A 22 6.17 -3.72 14.04
CA LYS A 22 6.84 -2.46 13.64
C LYS A 22 6.44 -1.98 12.24
N LEU A 23 6.21 -2.90 11.31
CA LEU A 23 5.80 -2.54 9.95
C LEU A 23 4.35 -2.04 9.94
N PHE A 24 3.47 -2.72 10.68
CA PHE A 24 2.08 -2.32 10.83
C PHE A 24 1.95 -0.93 11.44
N GLU A 25 2.70 -0.64 12.50
CA GLU A 25 2.70 0.67 13.17
C GLU A 25 3.14 1.79 12.21
N CYS A 26 4.28 1.61 11.53
CA CYS A 26 4.78 2.58 10.55
C CYS A 26 3.76 2.85 9.44
N LEU A 27 3.17 1.80 8.86
CA LEU A 27 2.19 1.96 7.78
C LEU A 27 0.89 2.61 8.29
N SER A 28 0.45 2.29 9.51
CA SER A 28 -0.74 2.88 10.11
C SER A 28 -0.56 4.36 10.39
N GLN A 29 0.58 4.75 10.94
CA GLN A 29 0.93 6.15 11.16
C GLN A 29 0.96 6.92 9.83
N LEU A 30 1.64 6.36 8.81
CA LEU A 30 1.73 7.00 7.50
C LEU A 30 0.36 7.19 6.86
N ALA A 31 -0.52 6.20 6.95
CA ALA A 31 -1.89 6.29 6.44
C ALA A 31 -2.68 7.40 7.14
N GLN A 32 -2.55 7.49 8.47
CA GLN A 32 -3.19 8.53 9.28
C GLN A 32 -2.69 9.93 8.92
N GLU A 33 -1.38 10.13 8.83
CA GLU A 33 -0.76 11.42 8.48
C GLU A 33 -1.18 11.91 7.10
N ASN A 34 -1.42 10.99 6.16
CA ASN A 34 -1.83 11.31 4.79
C ASN A 34 -3.36 11.32 4.61
N GLY A 35 -4.15 11.07 5.66
CA GLY A 35 -5.61 11.07 5.60
C GLY A 35 -6.19 10.00 4.67
N ILE A 36 -5.51 8.87 4.51
CA ILE A 36 -5.94 7.76 3.65
C ILE A 36 -6.20 6.49 4.46
N SER A 37 -7.01 5.57 3.92
CA SER A 37 -7.23 4.28 4.57
C SER A 37 -5.97 3.41 4.49
N PHE A 38 -5.76 2.59 5.53
CA PHE A 38 -4.66 1.63 5.56
C PHE A 38 -4.68 0.70 4.32
N ASN A 39 -5.86 0.20 3.94
CA ASN A 39 -6.03 -0.61 2.73
C ASN A 39 -5.55 0.13 1.48
N PHE A 40 -5.92 1.39 1.33
CA PHE A 40 -5.52 2.18 0.17
C PHE A 40 -4.00 2.38 0.14
N LEU A 41 -3.36 2.67 1.27
CA LEU A 41 -1.89 2.75 1.36
C LEU A 41 -1.23 1.43 0.93
N VAL A 42 -1.70 0.28 1.44
CA VAL A 42 -1.15 -1.04 1.10
C VAL A 42 -1.23 -1.31 -0.41
N LEU A 43 -2.36 -0.98 -1.05
CA LEU A 43 -2.51 -1.13 -2.50
C LEU A 43 -1.51 -0.27 -3.28
N GLN A 44 -1.30 0.98 -2.86
CA GLN A 44 -0.29 1.86 -3.47
C GLN A 44 1.12 1.29 -3.32
N CYS A 45 1.46 0.78 -2.13
CA CYS A 45 2.74 0.12 -1.89
C CYS A 45 2.95 -1.07 -2.82
N CYS A 46 1.93 -1.91 -3.00
CA CYS A 46 1.98 -3.04 -3.93
C CYS A 46 2.14 -2.58 -5.39
N SER A 47 1.37 -1.59 -5.84
CA SER A 47 1.46 -1.05 -7.21
C SER A 47 2.86 -0.51 -7.49
N TYR A 48 3.38 0.32 -6.57
CA TYR A 48 4.72 0.89 -6.70
C TYR A 48 5.79 -0.20 -6.75
N ALA A 49 5.72 -1.20 -5.87
CA ALA A 49 6.65 -2.30 -5.86
C ALA A 49 6.64 -3.06 -7.20
N LEU A 50 5.46 -3.35 -7.77
CA LEU A 50 5.32 -4.04 -9.05
C LEU A 50 5.84 -3.21 -10.23
N GLU A 51 5.59 -1.90 -10.25
CA GLU A 51 6.07 -1.00 -11.31
C GLU A 51 7.60 -0.82 -11.30
N ASN A 52 8.21 -0.87 -10.11
CA ASN A 52 9.65 -0.66 -9.92
C ASN A 52 10.42 -1.98 -9.75
N MET A 53 9.74 -3.12 -9.78
CA MET A 53 10.38 -4.43 -9.77
C MET A 53 11.15 -4.57 -11.07
N LYS A 54 12.48 -4.68 -10.99
CA LYS A 54 13.29 -5.02 -12.16
C LYS A 54 12.80 -6.37 -12.67
N LYS A 55 12.30 -6.40 -13.90
CA LYS A 55 12.09 -7.69 -14.58
C LYS A 55 13.47 -8.27 -14.79
N GLU A 56 13.77 -9.40 -14.15
CA GLU A 56 14.88 -10.23 -14.57
C GLU A 56 14.63 -10.58 -16.04
N GLN A 57 15.57 -10.16 -16.90
CA GLN A 57 15.61 -10.54 -18.31
C GLN A 57 16.16 -11.96 -18.44
#